data_AF-A0A2N1U3D2-F1
#
_entry.id   AF-A0A2N1U3D2-F1
#
_cell.length_a   1.000
_cell.length_b   1.000
_cell.length_c   1.000
_cell.angle_alpha   90.00
_cell.angle_beta   90.00
_cell.angle_gamma   90.00
#
_symmetry.space_group_name_H-M   'P 1'
#
loop_
_entity.id
_entity.type
_entity.pdbx_description
1 polymer ?
#
loop_
_entity_poly.entity_id
_entity_poly.type
_entity_poly.pdbx_seq_one_letter_code
_entity_poly.pdbx_strand_id
1 'polypeptide(L)'
;MKDMKKKLPNFKNEQEEREFWLTHDSCDYFDWSDAEKVVFPNLKPTSKTISIRLPESMLNDIKVMANKKDVPYQSLIKILLSEKLEESKKKAAQPSRRRGK
;
A
#
# COMPACT_ATOMS: atom_id res chain seq x y z
N MET A 1 14.05 31.31 -9.25
CA MET A 1 14.62 31.11 -10.60
C MET A 1 13.66 30.19 -11.33
N LYS A 2 13.34 30.46 -12.60
CA LYS A 2 12.26 29.76 -13.31
C LYS A 2 12.86 28.53 -13.99
N ASP A 3 12.85 27.39 -13.31
CA ASP A 3 13.35 26.14 -13.87
C ASP A 3 12.47 25.70 -15.05
N MET A 4 13.04 25.67 -16.25
CA MET A 4 12.37 25.17 -17.46
C MET A 4 12.16 23.66 -17.34
N LYS A 5 10.99 23.26 -16.84
CA LYS A 5 10.58 21.85 -16.76
C LYS A 5 10.41 21.26 -18.15
N LYS A 6 10.92 20.03 -18.34
CA LYS A 6 10.90 19.34 -19.64
C LYS A 6 9.44 19.08 -20.05
N LYS A 7 9.12 19.24 -21.33
CA LYS A 7 7.77 18.94 -21.85
C LYS A 7 7.49 17.45 -21.69
N LEU A 8 6.32 17.13 -21.12
CA LEU A 8 5.82 15.77 -21.01
C LEU A 8 5.70 15.12 -22.40
N PRO A 9 6.20 13.88 -22.61
CA PRO A 9 5.97 13.14 -23.84
C PRO A 9 4.49 12.80 -24.01
N ASN A 10 4.04 12.66 -25.26
CA ASN A 10 2.70 12.15 -25.55
C ASN A 10 2.74 10.62 -25.63
N PHE A 11 2.17 9.93 -24.64
CA PHE A 11 2.14 8.46 -24.59
C PHE A 11 0.90 7.92 -25.30
N LYS A 12 1.05 6.82 -26.04
CA LYS A 12 -0.06 6.18 -26.75
C LYS A 12 -0.76 5.11 -25.90
N ASN A 13 -0.08 4.57 -24.88
CA ASN A 13 -0.59 3.55 -23.99
C ASN A 13 0.02 3.65 -22.58
N GLU A 14 -0.63 3.04 -21.60
CA GLU A 14 -0.21 3.05 -20.19
C GLU A 14 1.12 2.32 -19.94
N GLN A 15 1.44 1.33 -20.78
CA GLN A 15 2.64 0.51 -20.64
C GLN A 15 3.91 1.32 -20.98
N GLU A 16 3.88 2.10 -22.06
CA GLU A 16 4.93 3.04 -22.48
C GLU A 16 5.16 4.12 -21.41
N GLU A 17 4.08 4.63 -20.84
CA GLU A 17 4.17 5.61 -19.75
C GLU A 17 4.87 5.00 -18.52
N ARG A 18 4.52 3.77 -18.15
CA ARG A 18 5.15 3.06 -17.02
C ARG A 18 6.64 2.84 -17.24
N GLU A 19 7.03 2.39 -18.43
CA GLU A 19 8.43 2.16 -18.80
C GLU A 19 9.24 3.47 -18.83
N PHE A 20 8.60 4.55 -19.25
CA PHE A 20 9.19 5.88 -19.21
C PHE A 20 9.43 6.35 -17.77
N TRP A 21 8.45 6.23 -16.87
CA TRP A 21 8.59 6.64 -15.46
C TRP A 21 9.48 5.71 -14.63
N LEU A 22 9.72 4.47 -15.07
CA LEU A 22 10.71 3.60 -14.44
C LEU A 22 12.15 4.07 -14.68
N THR A 23 12.38 4.84 -15.75
CA THR A 23 13.70 5.27 -16.18
C THR A 23 13.96 6.76 -15.99
N HIS A 24 12.92 7.56 -15.77
CA HIS A 24 13.00 9.02 -15.65
C HIS A 24 12.46 9.51 -14.30
N ASP A 25 13.16 10.48 -13.69
CA ASP A 25 12.74 11.09 -12.43
C ASP A 25 11.62 12.13 -12.67
N SER A 26 10.51 11.95 -11.97
CA SER A 26 9.34 12.84 -11.97
C SER A 26 9.65 14.29 -11.54
N CYS A 27 10.76 14.53 -10.86
CA CYS A 27 11.19 15.87 -10.43
C CYS A 27 11.56 16.78 -11.62
N ASP A 28 11.98 16.23 -12.76
CA ASP A 28 12.39 16.97 -13.95
C ASP A 28 11.20 17.49 -14.79
N TYR A 29 10.01 16.93 -14.56
CA TYR A 29 8.82 17.14 -15.40
C TYR A 29 7.68 17.83 -14.65
N PHE A 30 7.58 17.68 -13.33
CA PHE A 30 6.48 18.23 -12.53
C PHE A 30 6.88 19.42 -11.66
N ASP A 31 6.03 20.44 -11.61
CA ASP A 31 6.17 21.56 -10.68
C ASP A 31 5.53 21.23 -9.34
N TRP A 32 6.34 20.72 -8.42
CA TRP A 32 5.91 20.39 -7.06
C TRP A 32 5.61 21.62 -6.20
N SER A 33 5.87 22.84 -6.68
CA SER A 33 5.58 24.09 -5.94
C SER A 33 4.08 24.34 -5.77
N ASP A 34 3.26 23.84 -6.70
CA ASP A 34 1.80 23.92 -6.68
C ASP A 34 1.14 22.62 -6.15
N ALA A 35 1.93 21.67 -5.65
CA ALA A 35 1.42 20.40 -5.15
C ALA A 35 0.73 20.56 -3.79
N GLU A 36 -0.59 20.56 -3.78
CA GLU A 36 -1.39 20.61 -2.56
C GLU A 36 -1.57 19.21 -1.94
N LYS A 37 -1.52 19.14 -0.60
CA LYS A 37 -1.90 17.92 0.14
C LYS A 37 -3.42 17.71 0.00
N VAL A 38 -3.83 16.95 -1.00
CA VAL A 38 -5.23 16.57 -1.19
C VAL A 38 -5.65 15.56 -0.12
N VAL A 39 -6.53 15.99 0.79
CA VAL A 39 -7.30 15.07 1.63
C VAL A 39 -8.45 14.59 0.77
N PHE A 40 -8.52 13.30 0.49
CA PHE A 40 -9.60 12.70 -0.30
C PHE A 40 -10.77 12.32 0.63
N PRO A 41 -11.74 13.21 0.89
CA PRO A 41 -12.73 13.01 1.94
C PRO A 41 -13.83 12.02 1.49
N ASN A 42 -13.97 11.85 0.17
CA ASN A 42 -15.02 11.09 -0.50
C ASN A 42 -14.49 9.81 -1.16
N LEU A 43 -13.32 9.30 -0.76
CA LEU A 43 -12.95 7.94 -1.08
C LEU A 43 -14.01 7.01 -0.48
N LYS A 44 -14.61 6.18 -1.33
CA LYS A 44 -15.55 5.13 -0.89
C LYS A 44 -14.91 4.41 0.31
N PRO A 45 -15.64 4.18 1.44
CA PRO A 45 -15.09 3.43 2.56
C PRO A 45 -14.47 2.14 2.02
N THR A 46 -13.15 2.03 2.10
CA THR A 46 -12.39 0.93 1.49
C THR A 46 -12.64 -0.40 2.19
N SER A 47 -13.45 -0.39 3.26
CA SER A 47 -13.89 -1.57 3.98
C SER A 47 -15.12 -2.21 3.31
N LYS A 48 -14.91 -3.40 2.73
CA LYS A 48 -15.98 -4.29 2.29
C LYS A 48 -16.31 -5.30 3.39
N THR A 49 -17.59 -5.47 3.71
CA THR A 49 -18.03 -6.55 4.61
C THR A 49 -17.84 -7.88 3.91
N ILE A 50 -17.13 -8.80 4.58
CA ILE A 50 -16.93 -10.17 4.13
C ILE A 50 -17.32 -11.12 5.26
N SER A 51 -17.94 -12.25 4.92
CA SER A 51 -18.25 -13.31 5.87
C SER A 51 -17.14 -14.35 5.82
N ILE A 52 -16.44 -14.55 6.94
CA ILE A 52 -15.38 -15.56 7.09
C ILE A 52 -15.81 -16.52 8.20
N ARG A 53 -15.63 -17.83 7.99
CA ARG A 53 -15.79 -18.83 9.04
C ARG A 53 -14.49 -18.99 9.84
N LEU A 54 -14.60 -18.91 11.16
CA LEU A 54 -13.49 -19.10 12.09
C LEU A 54 -13.88 -20.16 13.14
N PRO A 55 -12.94 -20.99 13.61
CA PRO A 55 -13.17 -21.84 14.77
C PRO A 55 -13.51 -21.00 16.01
N GLU A 56 -14.41 -21.51 16.86
CA GLU A 56 -14.89 -20.80 18.04
C GLU A 56 -13.76 -20.51 19.05
N SER A 57 -12.88 -21.48 19.28
CA SER A 57 -11.72 -21.34 20.16
C SER A 57 -10.82 -20.17 19.73
N MET A 58 -10.52 -20.09 18.44
CA MET A 58 -9.71 -19.01 17.88
C MET A 58 -10.37 -17.64 18.05
N LEU A 59 -11.69 -17.54 17.84
CA LEU A 59 -12.40 -16.28 18.05
C LEU A 59 -12.35 -15.83 19.52
N ASN A 60 -12.46 -16.78 20.46
CA ASN A 60 -12.35 -16.49 21.89
C ASN A 60 -10.95 -16.02 22.27
N ASP A 61 -9.90 -16.67 21.76
CA ASP A 61 -8.51 -16.25 21.98
C ASP A 61 -8.27 -14.83 21.47
N ILE A 62 -8.77 -14.51 20.28
CA ILE A 62 -8.67 -13.16 19.70
C ILE A 62 -9.38 -12.13 20.59
N LYS A 63 -10.57 -12.44 21.11
CA LYS A 63 -11.30 -11.55 22.03
C LYS A 63 -10.50 -11.31 23.32
N VAL A 64 -9.90 -12.34 23.91
CA VAL A 64 -9.06 -12.20 25.11
C VAL A 64 -7.84 -11.32 24.81
N MET A 65 -7.16 -11.55 23.69
CA MET A 65 -6.02 -10.73 23.28
C MET A 65 -6.40 -9.27 23.01
N ALA A 66 -7.58 -9.04 22.42
CA ALA A 66 -8.06 -7.70 22.11
C ALA A 66 -8.36 -6.90 23.39
N ASN A 67 -9.04 -7.52 24.36
CA ASN A 67 -9.28 -6.90 25.67
C ASN A 67 -7.97 -6.57 26.40
N LYS A 68 -6.97 -7.47 26.36
CA LYS A 68 -5.64 -7.20 26.96
C LYS A 68 -4.92 -6.01 26.33
N LYS A 69 -5.20 -5.73 25.06
CA LYS A 69 -4.62 -4.62 24.29
C LYS A 69 -5.51 -3.36 24.28
N ASP A 70 -6.62 -3.39 25.01
CA ASP A 70 -7.64 -2.34 25.03
C ASP A 70 -8.13 -1.91 23.63
N VAL A 71 -8.35 -2.89 22.75
CA VAL A 71 -8.87 -2.67 21.39
C VAL A 71 -10.04 -3.59 21.08
N PRO A 72 -10.96 -3.18 20.18
CA PRO A 72 -12.01 -4.08 19.69
C PRO A 72 -11.41 -5.28 18.94
N TYR A 73 -11.99 -6.48 19.14
CA TYR A 73 -11.48 -7.70 18.50
C TYR A 73 -11.47 -7.63 16.97
N GLN A 74 -12.43 -6.94 16.36
CA GLN A 74 -12.46 -6.71 14.91
C GLN A 74 -11.30 -5.83 14.44
N SER A 75 -10.93 -4.82 15.23
CA SER A 75 -9.77 -3.96 14.96
C SER A 75 -8.48 -4.76 15.08
N LEU A 76 -8.36 -5.61 16.11
CA LEU A 76 -7.21 -6.50 16.25
C LEU A 76 -7.04 -7.44 15.04
N ILE A 77 -8.14 -8.03 14.55
CA ILE A 77 -8.11 -8.88 13.35
C ILE A 77 -7.55 -8.10 12.15
N LYS A 78 -8.00 -6.86 11.93
CA LYS A 78 -7.52 -6.01 10.82
C LYS A 78 -6.03 -5.71 10.94
N ILE A 79 -5.54 -5.41 12.14
CA ILE A 79 -4.12 -5.15 12.41
C ILE A 79 -3.28 -6.39 12.07
N LEU A 80 -3.65 -7.55 12.63
CA LEU A 80 -2.90 -8.79 12.42
C LEU A 80 -2.85 -9.21 10.94
N LEU A 81 -3.97 -9.08 10.21
CA LEU A 81 -4.00 -9.36 8.77
C LEU A 81 -3.11 -8.39 7.99
N SER A 82 -3.12 -7.11 8.34
CA SER A 82 -2.30 -6.10 7.69
C SER A 82 -0.81 -6.37 7.91
N GLU A 83 -0.41 -6.66 9.14
CA GLU A 83 0.98 -7.04 9.48
C GLU A 83 1.44 -8.25 8.65
N LYS A 84 0.63 -9.31 8.59
CA LYS A 84 0.96 -10.53 7.83
C LYS A 84 1.05 -10.28 6.32
N LEU A 85 0.22 -9.40 5.77
CA LEU A 85 0.29 -9.01 4.36
C LEU A 85 1.59 -8.23 4.07
N GLU A 86 1.98 -7.30 4.93
CA GLU A 86 3.22 -6.54 4.76
C GLU A 86 4.46 -7.43 4.91
N GLU A 87 4.46 -8.36 5.88
CA GLU A 87 5.50 -9.39 5.98
C GLU A 87 5.60 -10.24 4.69
N SER A 88 4.46 -10.62 4.10
CA SER A 88 4.42 -11.43 2.88
C SER A 88 4.92 -10.66 1.65
N LYS A 89 4.54 -9.38 1.51
CA LYS A 89 5.05 -8.50 0.45
C LYS A 89 6.56 -8.30 0.57
N LYS A 90 7.08 -8.07 1.77
CA LYS A 90 8.52 -7.94 2.04
C LYS A 90 9.30 -9.20 1.67
N LYS A 91 8.76 -10.39 1.98
CA LYS A 91 9.36 -11.68 1.58
C LYS A 91 9.36 -11.87 0.06
N ALA A 92 8.28 -11.50 -0.63
CA ALA A 92 8.22 -11.56 -2.09
C ALA A 92 9.19 -10.58 -2.77
N ALA A 93 9.45 -9.42 -2.16
CA ALA A 93 10.39 -8.40 -2.65
C ALA A 93 11.88 -8.70 -2.35
N GLN A 94 12.19 -9.77 -1.60
CA GLN A 94 13.56 -10.28 -1.45
C GLN A 94 13.76 -11.49 -2.37
N PRO A 95 14.07 -11.29 -3.67
CA PRO A 95 14.46 -12.39 -4.52
C PRO A 95 15.74 -13.04 -3.98
N SER A 96 15.81 -14.35 -4.19
CA SER A 96 16.85 -15.30 -3.81
C SER A 96 18.29 -14.85 -4.10
N ARG A 97 18.83 -13.93 -3.31
CA ARG A 97 20.28 -13.77 -3.17
C ARG A 97 20.82 -14.90 -2.30
N ARG A 98 21.07 -16.05 -2.94
CA ARG A 98 22.12 -17.05 -2.63
C ARG A 98 21.70 -18.47 -3.02
N ARG A 99 21.88 -18.81 -4.29
CA ARG A 99 22.49 -20.08 -4.69
C ARG A 99 23.39 -19.83 -5.88
N GLY A 100 24.61 -19.41 -5.59
CA GLY A 100 25.78 -19.60 -6.45
C GLY A 100 26.86 -20.14 -5.53
N LYS A 101 27.11 -21.44 -5.64
CA LYS A 101 28.27 -22.12 -5.08
C LYS A 101 29.13 -22.52 -6.27
#